data_AF-A0A0P9CB38-F1
#
_entry.id   AF-A0A0P9CB38-F1
#
_cell.length_a   1.000
_cell.length_b   1.000
_cell.length_c   1.000
_cell.angle_alpha   90.00
_cell.angle_beta   90.00
_cell.angle_gamma   90.00
#
_symmetry.space_group_name_H-M   'P 1'
#
loop_
_entity.id
_entity.type
_entity.pdbx_description
1 polymer ?
#
loop_
_entity_poly.entity_id
_entity_poly.type
_entity_poly.pdbx_seq_one_letter_code
_entity_poly.pdbx_strand_id
1 'polypeptide(L)'
;MKPSKVQLQLLWKVSARGNTSNPVRPWSQSELSRMSRSIAVCVREGWIERIETSKAHKEECLRLTTKGEKMIRRYPDRRLSFQEYSQLLEDTLERLGLKDDTAGKPIEEPTQIIG
;
A
#
# COMPACT_ATOMS: atom_id res chain seq x y z
N MET A 1 -9.07 -16.65 -5.99
CA MET A 1 -8.38 -15.57 -6.72
C MET A 1 -6.87 -15.73 -6.55
N LYS A 2 -6.06 -15.48 -7.59
CA LYS A 2 -4.59 -15.39 -7.49
C LYS A 2 -4.19 -13.93 -7.24
N PRO A 3 -3.29 -13.62 -6.30
CA PRO A 3 -2.83 -12.24 -6.08
C PRO A 3 -1.98 -11.73 -7.27
N SER A 4 -2.08 -10.45 -7.59
CA SER A 4 -1.19 -9.81 -8.56
C SER A 4 0.23 -9.66 -7.97
N LYS A 5 1.23 -9.45 -8.82
CA LYS A 5 2.60 -9.20 -8.35
C LYS A 5 2.69 -7.96 -7.45
N VAL A 6 1.91 -6.90 -7.76
CA VAL A 6 1.80 -5.70 -6.91
C VAL A 6 1.24 -6.04 -5.53
N GLN A 7 0.19 -6.85 -5.46
CA GLN A 7 -0.42 -7.25 -4.19
C GLN A 7 0.55 -8.10 -3.38
N LEU A 8 1.25 -9.06 -4.01
CA LEU A 8 2.29 -9.85 -3.36
C LEU A 8 3.39 -8.94 -2.79
N GLN A 9 3.87 -7.96 -3.56
CA GLN A 9 4.89 -7.03 -3.07
C GLN A 9 4.40 -6.15 -1.93
N LEU A 10 3.13 -5.72 -1.95
CA LEU A 10 2.54 -5.03 -0.81
C LEU A 10 2.53 -5.92 0.44
N LEU A 11 2.14 -7.20 0.31
CA LEU A 11 2.17 -8.15 1.43
C LEU A 11 3.58 -8.33 1.99
N TRP A 12 4.60 -8.40 1.12
CA TRP A 12 6.01 -8.46 1.53
C TRP A 12 6.45 -7.19 2.27
N LYS A 13 6.09 -6.00 1.76
CA LYS A 13 6.41 -4.73 2.43
C LYS A 13 5.73 -4.61 3.80
N VAL A 14 4.48 -5.06 3.92
CA VAL A 14 3.77 -5.10 5.20
C VAL A 14 4.48 -6.06 6.16
N SER A 15 4.84 -7.26 5.72
CA SER A 15 5.58 -8.23 6.53
C SER A 15 6.92 -7.69 7.05
N ALA A 16 7.66 -6.99 6.18
CA ALA A 16 8.96 -6.40 6.53
C ALA A 16 8.85 -5.22 7.52
N ARG A 17 7.71 -4.53 7.55
CA ARG A 17 7.45 -3.41 8.47
C ARG A 17 6.94 -3.83 9.85
N GLY A 18 6.67 -5.11 10.05
CA GLY A 18 6.25 -5.67 11.33
C GLY A 18 5.23 -6.79 11.14
N ASN A 19 5.15 -7.68 12.12
CA ASN A 19 4.23 -8.81 12.13
C ASN A 19 3.68 -9.01 13.54
N THR A 20 2.99 -10.11 13.80
CA THR A 20 2.45 -10.41 15.14
C THR A 20 3.54 -10.51 16.22
N SER A 21 4.80 -10.75 15.84
CA SER A 21 5.94 -10.91 16.73
C SER A 21 6.89 -9.69 16.75
N ASN A 22 6.66 -8.68 15.90
CA ASN A 22 7.51 -7.49 15.76
C ASN A 22 6.66 -6.21 15.79
N PRO A 23 7.15 -5.09 16.36
CA PRO A 23 6.41 -3.85 16.38
C PRO A 23 6.03 -3.41 14.94
N VAL A 24 4.74 -3.16 14.72
CA VAL A 24 4.21 -2.70 13.43
C VAL A 24 4.56 -1.23 13.26
N ARG A 25 5.30 -0.89 12.20
CA ARG A 25 5.69 0.48 11.90
C ARG A 25 4.60 1.24 11.12
N PRO A 26 4.36 2.52 11.46
CA PRO A 26 3.38 3.34 10.76
C PRO A 26 3.78 3.60 9.31
N TRP A 27 2.78 3.73 8.44
CA TRP A 27 2.95 4.12 7.06
C TRP A 27 2.75 5.62 6.89
N SER A 28 3.56 6.25 6.06
CA SER A 28 3.33 7.65 5.71
C SER A 28 2.06 7.79 4.86
N GLN A 29 1.37 8.92 4.98
CA GLN A 29 0.16 9.20 4.18
C GLN A 29 0.44 9.09 2.68
N SER A 30 1.60 9.56 2.20
CA SER A 30 1.98 9.44 0.79
C SER A 30 2.12 7.98 0.33
N GLU A 31 2.64 7.09 1.17
CA GLU A 31 2.72 5.66 0.85
C GLU A 31 1.33 5.03 0.80
N LEU A 32 0.48 5.33 1.79
CA LEU A 32 -0.89 4.85 1.85
C LEU A 32 -1.68 5.31 0.63
N SER A 33 -1.55 6.56 0.20
CA SER A 33 -2.21 7.09 -1.00
C SER A 33 -1.76 6.36 -2.27
N ARG A 34 -0.43 6.22 -2.48
CA ARG A 34 0.12 5.56 -3.67
C ARG A 34 -0.31 4.10 -3.81
N MET A 35 -0.53 3.40 -2.69
CA MET A 35 -0.91 1.98 -2.69
C MET A 35 -2.36 1.74 -2.26
N SER A 36 -3.15 2.81 -2.10
CA SER A 36 -4.50 2.80 -1.51
C SER A 36 -5.40 1.70 -2.07
N ARG A 37 -5.37 1.50 -3.38
CA ARG A 37 -6.18 0.50 -4.08
C ARG A 37 -5.69 -0.92 -3.86
N SER A 38 -4.38 -1.14 -3.89
CA SER A 38 -3.80 -2.45 -3.58
C SER A 38 -4.04 -2.82 -2.11
N ILE A 39 -3.98 -1.83 -1.22
CA ILE A 39 -4.34 -2.00 0.19
C ILE A 39 -5.82 -2.36 0.30
N ALA A 40 -6.72 -1.64 -0.38
CA ALA A 40 -8.16 -1.94 -0.37
C ALA A 40 -8.47 -3.37 -0.84
N VAL A 41 -7.82 -3.83 -1.92
CA VAL A 41 -7.98 -5.23 -2.38
C VAL A 41 -7.44 -6.20 -1.33
N CYS A 42 -6.22 -5.99 -0.82
CA CYS A 42 -5.66 -6.90 0.19
C CYS A 42 -6.46 -6.93 1.50
N VAL A 43 -7.09 -5.82 1.90
CA VAL A 43 -7.99 -5.76 3.05
C VAL A 43 -9.30 -6.50 2.76
N ARG A 44 -9.93 -6.26 1.60
CA ARG A 44 -11.15 -6.95 1.17
C ARG A 44 -10.96 -8.47 1.09
N GLU A 45 -9.80 -8.91 0.58
CA GLU A 45 -9.44 -10.32 0.50
C GLU A 45 -9.02 -10.91 1.86
N GLY A 46 -8.93 -10.09 2.91
CA GLY A 46 -8.55 -10.49 4.27
C GLY A 46 -7.09 -10.90 4.41
N TRP A 47 -6.19 -10.38 3.58
CA TRP A 47 -4.75 -10.63 3.65
C TRP A 47 -4.03 -9.63 4.56
N ILE A 48 -4.55 -8.40 4.66
CA ILE A 48 -4.04 -7.33 5.52
C ILE A 48 -5.19 -6.81 6.40
N GLU A 49 -4.87 -6.38 7.61
CA GLU A 49 -5.73 -5.57 8.48
C GLU A 49 -5.11 -4.18 8.72
N ARG A 50 -5.97 -3.16 8.87
CA ARG A 50 -5.59 -1.79 9.23
C ARG A 50 -5.67 -1.64 10.75
N ILE A 51 -4.61 -1.11 11.36
CA ILE A 51 -4.49 -0.89 12.80
C ILE A 51 -4.31 0.62 13.01
N GLU A 52 -5.20 1.24 13.77
CA GLU A 52 -5.06 2.63 14.17
C GLU A 52 -4.09 2.71 15.35
N THR A 53 -2.96 3.41 15.21
CA THR A 53 -1.92 3.45 16.26
C THR A 53 -1.97 4.64 17.21
N SER A 54 -2.71 5.70 16.91
CA SER A 54 -3.08 6.75 17.88
C SER A 54 -3.91 7.84 17.18
N LYS A 55 -4.93 8.36 17.86
CA LYS A 55 -5.75 9.48 17.38
C LYS A 55 -4.95 10.76 17.12
N ALA A 56 -3.79 10.93 17.76
CA ALA A 56 -3.04 12.18 17.75
C ALA A 56 -2.27 12.44 16.44
N HIS A 57 -1.84 11.39 15.73
CA HIS A 57 -0.93 11.55 14.58
C HIS A 57 -1.47 11.00 13.25
N LYS A 58 -2.71 10.49 13.22
CA LYS A 58 -3.32 9.85 12.02
C LYS A 58 -2.35 8.87 11.33
N GLU A 59 -1.58 8.17 12.14
CA GLU A 59 -0.66 7.16 11.66
C GLU A 59 -1.43 5.86 11.47
N GLU A 60 -1.36 5.32 10.26
CA GLU A 60 -2.00 4.06 9.92
C GLU A 60 -0.96 2.95 9.85
N CYS A 61 -1.21 1.89 10.60
CA CYS A 61 -0.39 0.69 10.57
C CYS A 61 -1.12 -0.40 9.76
N LEU A 62 -0.35 -1.16 8.99
CA LEU A 62 -0.85 -2.33 8.27
C LEU A 62 -0.21 -3.57 8.86
N ARG A 63 -0.99 -4.64 9.07
CA ARG A 63 -0.50 -5.93 9.53
C ARG A 63 -1.00 -7.06 8.64
N LEU A 64 -0.17 -8.08 8.43
CA LEU A 64 -0.62 -9.31 7.77
C LEU A 64 -1.55 -10.10 8.69
N THR A 65 -2.64 -10.62 8.13
CA THR A 65 -3.42 -11.66 8.78
C THR A 65 -2.75 -13.03 8.60
N THR A 66 -3.19 -14.06 9.32
CA THR A 66 -2.78 -15.45 9.10
C THR A 66 -2.96 -15.89 7.63
N LYS A 67 -3.98 -15.35 6.94
CA LYS A 67 -4.23 -15.63 5.52
C LYS A 67 -3.18 -14.93 4.64
N GLY A 68 -2.82 -13.69 4.95
CA GLY A 68 -1.75 -12.95 4.27
C GLY A 68 -0.38 -13.61 4.42
N GLU A 69 -0.05 -14.11 5.61
CA GLU A 69 1.20 -14.85 5.86
C GLU A 69 1.27 -16.14 5.04
N LYS A 70 0.17 -16.90 4.98
CA LYS A 70 0.09 -18.08 4.10
C LYS A 70 0.23 -17.70 2.63
N MET A 71 -0.24 -16.51 2.24
CA MET A 71 -0.14 -16.04 0.86
C MET A 71 1.32 -15.80 0.47
N ILE A 72 2.10 -15.05 1.27
CA ILE A 72 3.51 -14.81 0.97
C ILE A 72 4.34 -16.11 0.94
N ARG A 73 4.05 -17.08 1.82
CA ARG A 73 4.73 -18.39 1.83
C ARG A 73 4.45 -19.23 0.57
N ARG A 74 3.27 -19.06 -0.04
CA ARG A 74 2.90 -19.76 -1.29
C ARG A 74 3.54 -19.16 -2.54
N TYR A 75 4.03 -17.92 -2.45
CA TYR A 75 4.70 -17.21 -3.55
C TYR A 75 6.06 -16.67 -3.06
N PRO A 76 7.01 -17.56 -2.72
CA PRO A 76 8.25 -17.22 -2.05
C PRO A 76 9.21 -16.39 -2.91
N ASP A 77 8.99 -16.32 -4.22
CA ASP A 77 9.93 -15.69 -5.14
C ASP A 77 9.26 -14.79 -6.18
N ARG A 78 9.79 -13.56 -6.23
CA ARG A 78 9.82 -12.55 -7.30
C ARG A 78 10.01 -11.18 -6.63
N ARG A 79 11.22 -10.93 -6.14
CA ARG A 79 11.64 -9.56 -5.80
C ARG A 79 11.54 -8.73 -7.06
N LEU A 80 10.56 -7.84 -7.12
CA LEU A 80 10.50 -6.81 -8.13
C LEU A 80 11.51 -5.73 -7.75
N SER A 81 12.32 -5.28 -8.70
CA SER A 81 13.03 -4.02 -8.57
C SER A 81 12.03 -2.88 -8.32
N PHE A 82 12.52 -1.77 -7.76
CA PHE A 82 11.68 -0.60 -7.52
C PHE A 82 10.99 -0.10 -8.81
N GLN A 83 11.71 -0.13 -9.93
CA GLN A 83 11.20 0.27 -11.24
C GLN A 83 10.12 -0.68 -11.75
N GLU A 84 10.35 -2.00 -11.66
CA GLU A 84 9.35 -2.99 -12.05
C GLU A 84 8.09 -2.90 -11.19
N TYR A 85 8.22 -2.60 -9.90
CA TYR A 85 7.05 -2.41 -9.04
C TYR A 85 6.23 -1.19 -9.43
N SER A 86 6.89 -0.05 -9.64
CA SER A 86 6.21 1.20 -10.00
C SER A 86 5.49 1.07 -11.33
N GLN A 87 6.13 0.45 -12.33
CA GLN A 87 5.51 0.25 -13.64
C GLN A 87 4.35 -0.75 -13.58
N LEU A 88 4.50 -1.83 -12.81
CA LEU A 88 3.43 -2.82 -12.66
C LEU A 88 2.26 -2.28 -11.82
N LEU A 89 2.52 -1.35 -10.89
CA LEU A 89 1.50 -0.58 -10.20
C LEU A 89 0.72 0.26 -11.22
N GLU A 90 1.40 1.10 -11.99
CA GLU A 90 0.78 1.97 -13.00
C GLU A 90 -0.04 1.19 -14.04
N ASP A 91 0.51 0.11 -14.60
CA ASP A 91 -0.18 -0.77 -15.55
C ASP A 91 -1.42 -1.44 -14.94
N THR A 92 -1.34 -1.83 -13.67
CA THR A 92 -2.49 -2.44 -12.97
C THR A 92 -3.57 -1.39 -12.72
N LEU A 93 -3.19 -0.14 -12.40
CA LEU A 93 -4.13 0.96 -12.24
C LEU A 93 -4.80 1.30 -13.57
N GLU A 94 -4.05 1.31 -14.67
CA GLU A 94 -4.58 1.55 -16.03
C GLU A 94 -5.55 0.44 -16.47
N ARG A 95 -5.16 -0.83 -16.35
CA ARG A 95 -6.01 -1.97 -16.75
C ARG A 95 -7.32 -2.08 -15.96
N LEU A 96 -7.32 -1.64 -14.72
CA LEU A 96 -8.54 -1.63 -13.90
C LEU A 96 -9.46 -0.45 -14.22
N GLY A 97 -9.09 0.42 -15.18
CA GLY A 97 -9.83 1.64 -15.49
C GLY A 97 -9.76 2.66 -14.35
N LEU A 98 -8.69 2.58 -13.55
CA LEU A 98 -8.51 3.41 -12.38
C LEU A 98 -7.34 4.39 -12.59
N LYS A 99 -6.77 4.56 -13.79
CA LYS A 99 -5.91 5.76 -14.00
C LYS A 99 -6.82 6.96 -13.74
N ASP A 100 -6.58 7.66 -12.63
CA ASP A 100 -7.34 8.84 -12.30
C ASP A 100 -7.20 9.79 -13.49
N ASP A 101 -8.32 10.12 -14.14
CA ASP A 101 -8.47 11.25 -15.07
C ASP A 101 -8.30 12.60 -14.33
N THR A 102 -7.34 12.67 -13.40
CA THR A 102 -6.81 13.91 -12.85
C THR A 102 -5.38 14.07 -13.34
N ALA A 103 -5.26 14.24 -14.66
CA ALA A 103 -4.30 15.19 -15.17
C ALA A 103 -4.40 16.48 -14.33
N GLY A 104 -3.25 16.97 -13.87
CA GLY A 104 -3.14 17.88 -12.74
C GLY A 104 -4.11 19.06 -12.78
N LYS A 105 -4.78 19.28 -11.66
CA LYS A 105 -4.84 20.66 -11.17
C LYS A 105 -3.55 20.89 -10.41
N PRO A 106 -2.76 21.93 -10.71
CA PRO A 106 -1.63 22.28 -9.87
C PRO A 106 -2.15 22.42 -8.44
N ILE A 107 -1.43 21.81 -7.49
CA ILE A 107 -1.59 22.14 -6.09
C ILE A 107 -1.17 23.61 -5.99
N GLU A 108 -2.14 24.52 -5.85
CA GLU A 108 -1.85 25.92 -5.55
C GLU A 108 -1.02 25.95 -4.26
N GLU A 109 0.18 26.52 -4.35
CA GLU A 109 1.04 26.75 -3.20
C GLU A 109 0.29 27.60 -2.16
N PRO A 110 0.52 27.41 -0.85
CA PRO A 110 -0.04 28.30 0.16
C PRO A 110 0.56 29.69 -0.03
N THR A 111 -0.22 30.62 -0.58
CA THR A 111 0.11 32.04 -0.66
C THR A 111 0.48 32.55 0.72
N GLN A 112 1.73 32.98 0.89
CA GLN A 112 2.17 33.73 2.06
C GLN A 112 1.36 35.03 2.12
N ILE A 113 0.44 35.14 3.07
CA ILE A 113 -0.19 36.42 3.41
C ILE A 113 0.73 37.09 4.44
N ILE A 114 1.57 38.01 3.95
CA ILE A 114 2.20 39.04 4.80
C ILE A 114 1.55 40.36 4.42
N GLY A 115 0.82 40.94 5.38
CA GLY A 115 0.19 42.25 5.34
C GLY A 115 -0.31 42.58 6.73
#